data_AF-A0AAW2K801-F1
#
_entry.id   AF-A0AAW2K801-F1
#
_cell.length_a   1.000
_cell.length_b   1.000
_cell.length_c   1.000
_cell.angle_alpha   90.00
_cell.angle_beta   90.00
_cell.angle_gamma   90.00
#
_symmetry.space_group_name_H-M   'P 1'
#
loop_
_entity.id
_entity.type
_entity.pdbx_description
1 polymer ?
#
loop_
_entity_poly.entity_id
_entity_poly.type
_entity_poly.pdbx_seq_one_letter_code
_entity_poly.pdbx_strand_id
1 'polypeptide(L)'
;MYVEYVLTLQWDVMKKELKDQFLPCNTSWLARESIRKLKHAGIVRDYVKEFSSLMLDVRDMSKEDKVFNFLSGLQTWAQTELRRQGVKDLPSAIAAPDRLVDFRVANSCDLEKKKKDSGKENGKSGKGWKDGKFKKKKHQ
;
A
#
# COMPACT_ATOMS: atom_id res chain seq x y z
N MET A 1 27.29 -24.49 -19.83
CA MET A 1 27.55 -23.09 -19.41
C MET A 1 27.65 -22.14 -20.60
N TYR A 2 28.57 -22.33 -21.57
CA TYR A 2 28.68 -21.43 -22.74
C TYR A 2 27.44 -21.39 -23.65
N VAL A 3 26.83 -22.54 -23.93
CA VAL A 3 25.66 -22.61 -24.84
C VAL A 3 24.43 -21.90 -24.26
N GLU A 4 24.15 -22.07 -22.96
CA GLU A 4 23.09 -21.32 -22.27
C GLU A 4 23.36 -19.82 -22.27
N TYR A 5 24.60 -19.40 -22.04
CA TYR A 5 24.97 -17.97 -22.01
C TYR A 5 24.82 -17.29 -23.38
N VAL A 6 25.15 -18.01 -24.47
CA VAL A 6 24.96 -17.50 -25.84
C VAL A 6 23.47 -17.37 -26.17
N LEU A 7 22.65 -18.34 -25.77
CA LEU A 7 21.20 -18.29 -25.98
C LEU A 7 20.53 -17.15 -25.20
N THR A 8 20.93 -16.92 -23.93
CA THR A 8 20.38 -15.80 -23.14
C THR A 8 20.78 -14.44 -23.71
N LEU A 9 22.04 -14.28 -24.17
CA LEU A 9 22.49 -13.07 -24.84
C LEU A 9 21.73 -12.81 -26.15
N GLN A 10 21.54 -13.84 -26.99
CA GLN A 10 20.78 -13.72 -28.24
C GLN A 10 19.31 -13.33 -27.96
N TRP A 11 18.70 -13.96 -26.95
CA TRP A 11 17.35 -13.66 -26.52
C TRP A 11 17.20 -12.23 -26.00
N ASP A 12 18.14 -11.74 -25.21
CA ASP A 12 18.15 -10.37 -24.70
C ASP A 12 18.29 -9.33 -25.82
N VAL A 13 19.15 -9.60 -26.81
CA VAL A 13 19.30 -8.76 -28.00
C VAL A 13 18.00 -8.73 -28.82
N MET A 14 17.40 -9.89 -29.08
CA MET A 14 16.15 -9.98 -29.83
C MET A 14 14.99 -9.25 -29.13
N LYS A 15 14.86 -9.42 -27.81
CA LYS A 15 13.87 -8.68 -27.00
C LYS A 15 14.10 -7.17 -27.02
N LYS A 16 15.36 -6.72 -27.13
CA LYS A 16 15.69 -5.30 -27.25
C LYS A 16 15.27 -4.77 -28.62
N GLU A 17 15.68 -5.44 -29.69
CA GLU A 17 15.37 -5.00 -31.06
C GLU A 17 13.85 -4.94 -31.30
N LEU A 18 13.10 -5.94 -30.85
CA LEU A 18 11.64 -5.94 -30.95
C LEU A 18 11.02 -4.73 -30.24
N LYS A 19 11.59 -4.30 -29.12
CA LYS A 19 11.09 -3.14 -28.38
C LYS A 19 11.45 -1.84 -29.09
N ASP A 20 12.68 -1.71 -29.56
CA ASP A 20 13.16 -0.51 -30.25
C ASP A 20 12.38 -0.27 -31.56
N GLN A 21 11.91 -1.33 -32.23
CA GLN A 21 11.12 -1.23 -33.47
C GLN A 21 9.63 -0.95 -33.24
N PHE A 22 9.03 -1.48 -32.17
CA PHE A 22 7.57 -1.48 -31.98
C PHE A 22 7.07 -0.61 -30.81
N LEU A 23 7.95 -0.10 -29.94
CA LEU A 23 7.58 0.79 -28.84
C LEU A 23 8.04 2.23 -29.11
N PRO A 24 7.15 3.23 -28.99
CA PRO A 24 7.55 4.63 -29.01
C PRO A 24 8.61 4.98 -27.96
N CYS A 25 9.58 5.84 -28.29
CA CYS A 25 10.64 6.27 -27.37
C CYS A 25 10.12 6.89 -26.06
N ASN A 26 8.90 7.44 -26.06
CA ASN A 26 8.28 8.08 -24.90
C ASN A 26 7.53 7.10 -23.97
N THR A 27 7.42 5.82 -24.31
CA THR A 27 6.65 4.84 -23.52
C THR A 27 7.15 4.74 -22.07
N SER A 28 8.48 4.71 -21.87
CA SER A 28 9.06 4.66 -20.51
C SER A 28 8.74 5.91 -19.68
N TRP A 29 8.69 7.08 -20.31
CA TRP A 29 8.34 8.34 -19.65
C TRP A 29 6.86 8.37 -19.27
N LEU A 30 5.96 7.97 -20.17
CA LEU A 30 4.52 7.88 -19.90
C LEU A 30 4.22 6.87 -18.79
N ALA A 31 4.92 5.73 -18.78
CA ALA A 31 4.76 4.72 -17.76
C ALA A 31 5.19 5.25 -16.37
N ARG A 32 6.32 5.97 -16.28
CA ARG A 32 6.75 6.65 -15.03
C ARG A 32 5.75 7.68 -14.55
N GLU A 33 5.23 8.50 -15.46
CA GLU A 33 4.21 9.49 -15.15
C GLU A 33 2.93 8.83 -14.61
N SER A 34 2.56 7.69 -15.20
CA SER A 34 1.42 6.89 -14.77
C SER A 34 1.66 6.27 -13.40
N ILE A 35 2.84 5.70 -13.13
CA ILE A 35 3.20 5.16 -11.79
C ILE A 35 3.09 6.23 -10.71
N ARG A 36 3.56 7.45 -10.99
CA ARG A 36 3.48 8.58 -10.05
C ARG A 36 2.04 8.94 -9.69
N LYS A 37 1.14 8.86 -10.67
CA LYS A 37 -0.29 9.16 -10.52
C LYS A 37 -1.12 7.97 -10.05
N LEU A 38 -0.59 6.75 -10.16
CA LEU A 38 -1.33 5.53 -9.85
C LEU A 38 -1.67 5.48 -8.36
N LYS A 39 -2.97 5.35 -8.08
CA LYS A 39 -3.51 5.26 -6.73
C LYS A 39 -4.47 4.10 -6.64
N HIS A 40 -4.41 3.39 -5.53
CA HIS A 40 -5.35 2.35 -5.17
C HIS A 40 -6.69 2.99 -4.79
N ALA A 41 -7.64 2.99 -5.73
CA ALA A 41 -8.98 3.54 -5.53
C ALA A 41 -10.04 2.46 -5.21
N GLY A 42 -9.86 1.24 -5.70
CA GLY A 42 -10.85 0.14 -5.60
C GLY A 42 -10.28 -1.15 -5.01
N ILE A 43 -10.26 -2.21 -5.81
CA ILE A 43 -9.75 -3.53 -5.41
C ILE A 43 -8.22 -3.53 -5.52
N VAL A 44 -7.53 -4.09 -4.52
CA VAL A 44 -6.06 -4.17 -4.51
C VAL A 44 -5.53 -4.91 -5.74
N ARG A 45 -6.22 -5.97 -6.19
CA ARG A 45 -5.85 -6.76 -7.37
C ARG A 45 -5.81 -5.92 -8.66
N ASP A 46 -6.73 -4.97 -8.82
CA ASP A 46 -6.75 -4.08 -9.99
C ASP A 46 -5.54 -3.14 -9.96
N TYR A 47 -5.24 -2.56 -8.79
CA TYR A 47 -4.04 -1.75 -8.58
C TYR A 47 -2.76 -2.54 -8.92
N VAL A 48 -2.64 -3.77 -8.42
CA VAL A 48 -1.47 -4.64 -8.69
C VAL A 48 -1.34 -4.96 -10.17
N LYS A 49 -2.46 -5.23 -10.85
CA LYS A 49 -2.49 -5.49 -12.29
C LYS A 49 -1.99 -4.29 -13.08
N GLU A 50 -2.50 -3.08 -12.78
CA GLU A 50 -2.08 -1.85 -13.44
C GLU A 50 -0.60 -1.53 -13.16
N PHE A 51 -0.18 -1.59 -11.89
CA PHE A 51 1.22 -1.37 -11.52
C PHE A 51 2.15 -2.35 -12.25
N SER A 52 1.80 -3.63 -12.28
CA SER A 52 2.60 -4.67 -12.95
C SER A 52 2.72 -4.45 -14.44
N SER A 53 1.65 -3.97 -15.10
CA SER A 53 1.69 -3.59 -16.51
C SER A 53 2.68 -2.45 -16.75
N LEU A 54 2.63 -1.38 -15.95
CA LEU A 54 3.54 -0.23 -16.08
C LEU A 54 5.01 -0.59 -15.81
N MET A 55 5.26 -1.57 -14.94
CA MET A 55 6.61 -2.06 -14.66
C MET A 55 7.29 -2.74 -15.86
N LEU A 56 6.53 -3.22 -16.86
CA LEU A 56 7.10 -3.81 -18.07
C LEU A 56 7.80 -2.77 -18.95
N ASP A 57 7.34 -1.52 -18.86
CA ASP A 57 7.83 -0.38 -19.65
C ASP A 57 8.95 0.39 -18.93
N VAL A 58 9.08 0.27 -17.60
CA VAL A 58 10.10 0.96 -16.79
C VAL A 58 11.15 -0.02 -16.25
N ARG A 59 12.13 -0.38 -17.10
CA ARG A 59 13.11 -1.44 -16.80
C ARG A 59 14.28 -1.01 -15.92
N ASP A 60 14.65 0.26 -15.96
CA ASP A 60 15.80 0.85 -15.28
C ASP A 60 15.47 1.39 -13.87
N MET A 61 14.27 1.10 -13.34
CA MET A 61 13.91 1.41 -11.96
C MET A 61 14.57 0.42 -10.98
N SER A 62 15.18 0.94 -9.92
CA SER A 62 15.82 0.14 -8.86
C SER A 62 14.79 -0.75 -8.13
N LYS A 63 15.24 -1.81 -7.46
CA LYS A 63 14.34 -2.70 -6.71
C LYS A 63 13.66 -1.93 -5.57
N GLU A 64 14.42 -1.05 -4.94
CA GLU A 64 14.01 -0.19 -3.83
C GLU A 64 12.94 0.81 -4.30
N ASP A 65 13.17 1.48 -5.43
CA ASP A 65 12.21 2.42 -6.00
C ASP A 65 10.92 1.72 -6.43
N LYS A 66 11.01 0.50 -6.97
CA LYS A 66 9.82 -0.29 -7.33
C LYS A 66 8.93 -0.54 -6.13
N VAL A 67 9.52 -1.01 -5.02
CA VAL A 67 8.79 -1.25 -3.77
C VAL A 67 8.26 0.07 -3.20
N PHE A 68 9.06 1.14 -3.21
CA PHE A 68 8.65 2.45 -2.73
C PHE A 68 7.44 3.01 -3.50
N ASN A 69 7.47 2.98 -4.84
CA ASN A 69 6.38 3.46 -5.68
C ASN A 69 5.11 2.61 -5.48
N PHE A 70 5.25 1.28 -5.40
CA PHE A 70 4.13 0.38 -5.12
C PHE A 70 3.46 0.72 -3.78
N LEU A 71 4.24 0.82 -2.70
CA LEU A 71 3.69 1.12 -1.37
C LEU A 71 3.12 2.54 -1.26
N SER A 72 3.62 3.49 -2.06
CA SER A 72 3.16 4.88 -2.06
C SER A 72 1.87 5.11 -2.86
N GLY A 73 1.51 4.14 -3.72
CA GLY A 73 0.25 4.16 -4.46
C GLY A 73 -0.91 3.50 -3.70
N LEU A 74 -0.64 2.68 -2.69
CA LEU A 74 -1.66 1.96 -1.91
C LEU A 74 -2.44 2.86 -0.95
N GLN A 75 -3.67 2.43 -0.61
CA GLN A 75 -4.41 3.03 0.51
C GLN A 75 -3.69 2.78 1.84
N THR A 76 -3.88 3.68 2.80
CA THR A 76 -3.20 3.63 4.11
C THR A 76 -3.36 2.29 4.80
N TRP A 77 -4.56 1.69 4.80
CA TRP A 77 -4.79 0.39 5.45
C TRP A 77 -3.98 -0.74 4.81
N ALA A 78 -3.90 -0.77 3.47
CA ALA A 78 -3.18 -1.81 2.74
C ALA A 78 -1.67 -1.62 2.90
N GLN A 79 -1.22 -0.36 2.87
CA GLN A 79 0.16 0.00 3.12
C GLN A 79 0.60 -0.43 4.54
N THR A 80 -0.21 -0.15 5.56
CA THR A 80 0.07 -0.55 6.94
C THR A 80 0.14 -2.07 7.09
N GLU A 81 -0.79 -2.80 6.48
CA GLU A 81 -0.81 -4.26 6.56
C GLU A 81 0.39 -4.90 5.86
N LEU A 82 0.79 -4.41 4.68
CA LEU A 82 2.01 -4.89 4.01
C LEU A 82 3.28 -4.59 4.82
N ARG A 83 3.36 -3.43 5.47
CA ARG A 83 4.46 -3.11 6.39
C ARG A 83 4.48 -4.05 7.60
N ARG A 84 3.31 -4.37 8.17
CA ARG A 84 3.18 -5.35 9.27
C ARG A 84 3.64 -6.74 8.86
N GLN A 85 3.34 -7.15 7.63
CA GLN A 85 3.80 -8.42 7.05
C GLN A 85 5.30 -8.42 6.70
N GLY A 86 5.99 -7.28 6.80
CA GLY A 86 7.42 -7.17 6.53
C GLY A 86 7.77 -7.36 5.06
N VAL A 87 6.89 -6.98 4.14
CA VAL A 87 7.14 -7.08 2.69
C VAL A 87 8.27 -6.11 2.30
N LYS A 88 9.35 -6.66 1.76
CA LYS A 88 10.57 -5.91 1.36
C LYS A 88 10.86 -5.94 -0.13
N ASP A 89 10.20 -6.82 -0.87
CA ASP A 89 10.42 -7.03 -2.30
C ASP A 89 9.11 -6.95 -3.09
N LEU A 90 9.23 -6.56 -4.36
CA LEU A 90 8.07 -6.37 -5.23
C LEU A 90 7.30 -7.68 -5.51
N PRO A 91 7.94 -8.84 -5.79
CA PRO A 91 7.22 -10.10 -5.95
C PRO A 91 6.33 -10.47 -4.76
N SER A 92 6.85 -10.34 -3.53
CA SER A 92 6.06 -10.54 -2.31
C SER A 92 4.89 -9.57 -2.22
N ALA A 93 5.09 -8.31 -2.60
CA ALA A 93 4.04 -7.29 -2.62
C ALA A 93 2.93 -7.58 -3.65
N ILE A 94 3.29 -8.14 -4.81
CA ILE A 94 2.36 -8.55 -5.88
C ILE A 94 1.57 -9.80 -5.50
N ALA A 95 2.13 -10.70 -4.70
CA ALA A 95 1.46 -11.91 -4.22
C ALA A 95 0.57 -11.68 -2.98
N ALA A 96 0.77 -10.57 -2.26
CA ALA A 96 0.00 -10.22 -1.08
C ALA A 96 -1.50 -9.85 -1.25
N PRO A 97 -2.00 -9.39 -2.42
CA PRO A 97 -3.39 -8.95 -2.58
C PRO A 97 -4.43 -9.98 -2.16
N ASP A 98 -4.19 -11.26 -2.43
CA ASP A 98 -5.14 -12.33 -2.09
C ASP A 98 -5.35 -12.40 -0.57
N ARG A 99 -4.31 -12.15 0.23
CA ARG A 99 -4.38 -12.10 1.70
C ARG A 99 -4.98 -10.78 2.22
N LEU A 100 -4.84 -9.68 1.48
CA LEU A 100 -5.33 -8.36 1.87
C LEU A 100 -6.86 -8.24 1.78
N VAL A 101 -7.49 -8.94 0.83
CA VAL A 101 -8.95 -8.95 0.69
C VAL A 101 -9.61 -9.54 1.95
N ASP A 102 -9.10 -10.68 2.43
CA ASP A 102 -9.59 -11.34 3.63
C ASP A 102 -9.44 -10.45 4.87
N PHE A 103 -8.32 -9.74 4.98
CA PHE A 103 -8.07 -8.81 6.09
C PHE A 103 -9.07 -7.64 6.13
N ARG A 104 -9.42 -7.08 4.97
CA ARG A 104 -10.39 -5.98 4.89
C ARG A 104 -11.78 -6.43 5.34
N VAL A 105 -12.19 -7.63 4.95
CA VAL A 105 -13.48 -8.22 5.36
C VAL A 105 -13.49 -8.46 6.87
N ALA A 106 -12.46 -9.11 7.42
CA ALA A 106 -12.36 -9.37 8.86
C ALA A 106 -12.44 -8.08 9.69
N ASN A 107 -11.68 -7.05 9.30
CA ASN A 107 -11.68 -5.77 10.02
C ASN A 107 -13.02 -5.02 9.89
N SER A 108 -13.73 -5.15 8.76
CA SER A 108 -15.07 -4.57 8.59
C SER A 108 -16.10 -5.20 9.54
N CYS A 109 -16.01 -6.52 9.78
CA CYS A 109 -16.89 -7.22 10.71
C CYS A 109 -16.59 -6.89 12.18
N ASP A 110 -15.32 -6.70 12.53
CA ASP A 110 -14.93 -6.34 13.91
C ASP A 110 -15.33 -4.90 14.28
N LEU A 111 -15.26 -3.96 13.32
CA LEU A 111 -15.77 -2.60 13.50
C LEU A 111 -17.29 -2.56 13.71
N GLU A 112 -18.04 -3.39 12.99
CA GLU A 112 -19.50 -3.54 13.16
C GLU A 112 -19.85 -4.13 14.54
N LYS A 113 -19.09 -5.13 15.03
CA LYS A 113 -19.30 -5.70 16.37
C LYS A 113 -19.03 -4.68 17.48
N LYS A 114 -17.96 -3.88 17.38
CA LYS A 114 -17.65 -2.86 18.39
C LYS A 114 -18.70 -1.74 18.46
N LYS A 115 -19.39 -1.42 17.37
CA LYS A 115 -20.51 -0.44 17.38
C LYS A 115 -21.79 -0.97 18.01
N LYS A 116 -22.02 -2.29 18.00
CA LYS A 116 -23.20 -2.91 18.63
C LYS A 116 -23.06 -3.07 20.14
N ASP A 117 -21.84 -3.11 20.67
CA ASP A 117 -21.59 -3.31 22.11
C ASP A 117 -21.57 -2.01 22.93
N SER A 118 -21.50 -0.84 22.29
CA SER A 118 -21.55 0.48 22.96
C SER A 118 -22.97 0.99 23.23
N GLY A 119 -23.98 0.12 23.19
CA GLY A 119 -25.40 0.47 23.26
C GLY A 119 -26.12 -0.07 24.50
N LYS A 120 -25.50 -0.04 25.69
CA LYS A 120 -26.22 -0.35 26.94
C LYS A 120 -25.53 0.23 28.19
N GLU A 121 -25.69 1.53 28.43
CA GLU A 121 -25.52 2.07 29.79
C GLU A 121 -26.74 2.94 30.13
N ASN A 122 -27.70 2.32 30.81
CA ASN A 122 -28.89 2.96 31.39
C ASN A 122 -28.49 3.67 32.69
N GLY A 123 -28.84 4.95 32.80
CA GLY A 123 -28.50 5.80 33.93
C GLY A 123 -29.20 5.46 35.26
N LYS A 124 -28.58 5.92 36.36
CA LYS A 124 -29.21 6.20 37.65
C LYS A 124 -28.54 7.39 38.36
N SER A 125 -29.27 8.51 38.33
CA SER A 125 -29.37 9.64 39.30
C SER A 125 -28.42 9.76 40.50
N GLY A 126 -27.70 10.89 40.59
CA GLY A 126 -27.94 11.98 41.56
C GLY A 126 -27.36 11.90 42.99
N LYS A 127 -26.51 12.89 43.36
CA LYS A 127 -26.68 13.89 44.46
C LYS A 127 -25.33 14.41 45.01
N GLY A 128 -25.27 15.74 45.27
CA GLY A 128 -24.63 16.26 46.49
C GLY A 128 -23.46 17.25 46.33
N TRP A 129 -23.74 18.55 46.54
CA TRP A 129 -22.77 19.63 46.77
C TRP A 129 -21.87 19.42 47.99
N LYS A 130 -20.66 20.02 47.98
CA LYS A 130 -20.19 20.91 49.07
C LYS A 130 -18.99 21.78 48.66
N ASP A 131 -19.16 23.08 48.89
CA ASP A 131 -18.17 24.14 48.86
C ASP A 131 -17.01 23.93 49.84
N GLY A 132 -15.84 24.47 49.49
CA GLY A 132 -14.68 24.58 50.38
C GLY A 132 -13.78 25.75 50.01
N LYS A 133 -14.16 26.97 50.43
CA LYS A 133 -13.27 28.15 50.48
C LYS A 133 -12.05 27.84 51.37
N PHE A 134 -10.84 28.12 50.90
CA PHE A 134 -9.75 28.51 51.82
C PHE A 134 -8.93 29.68 51.27
N LYS A 135 -8.66 30.62 52.17
CA LYS A 135 -8.13 31.96 51.96
C LYS A 135 -6.62 31.97 51.71
N LYS A 136 -6.23 32.77 50.70
CA LYS A 136 -5.15 33.78 50.65
C LYS A 136 -4.13 33.79 51.81
N LYS A 137 -2.83 33.73 51.46
CA LYS A 137 -1.76 34.48 52.14
C LYS A 137 -0.72 34.96 51.12
N LYS A 138 -0.52 36.28 51.10
CA LYS A 138 0.61 37.01 50.49
C LYS A 138 1.80 37.01 51.48
N HIS A 139 2.93 37.56 51.00
CA HIS A 139 4.23 37.88 51.60
C HIS A 139 5.30 36.92 51.07
N GLN A 140 6.39 37.36 50.45
CA GLN A 140 7.05 38.66 50.41
C GLN A 140 7.78 38.84 49.08
#